data_AF-A0A531K3N4-F1
#
_entry.id   AF-A0A531K3N4-F1
#
_cell.length_a   1.000
_cell.length_b   1.000
_cell.length_c   1.000
_cell.angle_alpha   90.00
_cell.angle_beta   90.00
_cell.angle_gamma   90.00
#
_symmetry.space_group_name_H-M   'P 1'
#
loop_
_entity.id
_entity.type
_entity.pdbx_description
1 polymer ?
#
loop_
_entity_poly.entity_id
_entity_poly.type
_entity_poly.pdbx_seq_one_letter_code
_entity_poly.pdbx_strand_id
1 'polypeptide(L)' 'ALRERTEGLLLRNTQVANQFDLCAISVPMPGTARPAGLMLVARNGHDRHLLRIAAEMERLL' A
#
# COMPACT_ATOMS: atom_id res chain seq x y z
N ALA A 1 6.40 19.38 15.65
CA ALA A 1 7.67 19.12 14.94
C ALA A 1 7.99 17.63 14.78
N LEU A 2 8.55 16.91 15.77
CA LEU A 2 8.96 15.49 15.58
C LEU A 2 7.78 14.56 15.28
N ARG A 3 6.66 14.74 15.99
CA ARG A 3 5.42 13.97 15.79
C ARG A 3 4.91 14.10 14.36
N GLU A 4 4.71 15.32 13.88
CA GLU A 4 4.20 15.62 12.53
C GLU A 4 5.12 15.07 11.44
N ARG A 5 6.44 15.19 11.62
CA ARG A 5 7.41 14.59 10.70
C ARG A 5 7.27 13.07 10.65
N THR A 6 7.15 12.43 11.81
CA THR A 6 7.03 10.96 11.91
C THR A 6 5.71 10.48 11.29
N GLU A 7 4.61 11.17 11.60
CA GLU A 7 3.29 10.91 11.03
C GLU A 7 3.30 11.03 9.51
N GLY A 8 3.90 12.11 8.98
CA GLY A 8 4.05 12.30 7.54
C GLY A 8 4.86 11.18 6.87
N LEU A 9 5.93 10.69 7.52
CA LEU A 9 6.71 9.57 6.99
C LEU A 9 5.94 8.24 7.01
N LEU A 10 5.16 7.99 8.05
CA LEU A 10 4.35 6.77 8.19
C LEU A 10 3.17 6.75 7.21
N LEU A 11 2.52 7.89 7.00
CA LEU A 11 1.30 7.99 6.21
C LEU A 11 1.53 8.46 4.77
N ARG A 12 2.77 8.70 4.35
CA ARG A 12 3.10 9.22 3.01
C ARG A 12 2.40 8.51 1.84
N ASN A 13 2.15 7.21 1.96
CA ASN A 13 1.46 6.42 0.94
C ASN A 13 -0.06 6.40 1.19
N THR A 14 -0.48 6.08 2.41
CA THR A 14 -1.90 5.90 2.76
C THR A 14 -2.70 7.20 2.72
N GLN A 15 -2.07 8.31 3.10
CA GLN A 15 -2.70 9.63 3.07
C GLN A 15 -3.05 10.04 1.65
N VAL A 16 -2.16 9.80 0.68
CA VAL A 16 -2.43 10.07 -0.74
C VAL A 16 -3.61 9.22 -1.22
N ALA A 17 -3.61 7.91 -0.95
CA ALA A 17 -4.70 7.04 -1.37
C ALA A 17 -6.07 7.50 -0.82
N ASN A 18 -6.13 7.86 0.46
CA ASN A 18 -7.38 8.32 1.09
C ASN A 18 -7.84 9.69 0.55
N GLN A 19 -6.92 10.65 0.34
CA GLN A 19 -7.29 12.00 -0.12
C GLN A 19 -7.83 12.02 -1.55
N PHE A 20 -7.41 11.07 -2.38
CA PHE A 20 -7.84 10.96 -3.78
C PHE A 20 -8.91 9.89 -4.01
N ASP A 21 -9.55 9.38 -2.95
CA ASP A 21 -10.61 8.36 -3.03
C ASP A 21 -10.16 7.11 -3.80
N LEU A 22 -8.93 6.64 -3.55
CA LEU A 22 -8.36 5.46 -4.18
C LEU A 22 -8.57 4.22 -3.31
N CYS A 23 -8.63 3.03 -3.92
CA CYS A 23 -8.58 1.77 -3.18
C CYS A 23 -7.15 1.24 -3.13
N ALA A 24 -6.75 0.62 -2.03
CA ALA A 24 -5.39 0.13 -1.81
C ALA A 24 -5.36 -1.21 -1.08
N ILE A 25 -4.33 -2.01 -1.34
CA ILE A 25 -4.05 -3.28 -0.66
C ILE A 25 -2.55 -3.42 -0.40
N SER A 26 -2.18 -3.99 0.75
CA SER A 26 -0.79 -4.29 1.08
C SER A 26 -0.56 -5.79 1.02
N VAL A 27 0.48 -6.22 0.30
CA VAL A 27 0.92 -7.63 0.22
C VAL A 27 2.29 -7.80 0.90
N PRO A 28 2.64 -9.00 1.40
CA PRO A 28 3.95 -9.25 2.01
C PRO A 28 5.13 -9.03 1.04
N MET A 29 6.28 -8.58 1.55
CA MET A 29 7.56 -8.57 0.81
C MET A 29 8.60 -9.45 1.54
N PRO A 30 8.68 -10.76 1.20
CA PRO A 30 9.64 -11.66 1.82
C PRO A 30 11.09 -11.30 1.42
N GLY A 31 12.05 -11.81 2.18
CA GLY A 31 13.48 -11.54 1.93
C GLY A 31 13.98 -10.16 2.37
N THR A 32 13.11 -9.32 2.94
CA THR A 32 13.50 -8.03 3.53
C THR A 32 14.14 -8.23 4.92
N ALA A 33 15.18 -7.44 5.24
CA ALA A 33 15.88 -7.55 6.53
C ALA A 33 14.99 -7.23 7.76
N ARG A 34 13.89 -6.49 7.54
CA ARG A 34 12.83 -6.24 8.51
C ARG A 34 11.48 -6.39 7.80
N PRO A 35 10.42 -6.87 8.48
CA PRO A 35 9.11 -7.04 7.86
C PRO A 35 8.63 -5.77 7.18
N ALA A 36 8.26 -5.88 5.91
CA ALA A 36 7.72 -4.79 5.11
C ALA A 36 6.61 -5.32 4.18
N GLY A 37 5.70 -4.43 3.79
CA GLY A 37 4.64 -4.73 2.83
C GLY A 37 4.71 -3.81 1.61
N LEU A 38 4.31 -4.35 0.46
CA LEU A 38 4.16 -3.60 -0.78
C LEU A 38 2.71 -3.14 -0.90
N MET A 39 2.51 -1.83 -0.99
CA MET A 39 1.19 -1.24 -1.17
C MET A 39 0.89 -1.03 -2.65
N LEU A 40 -0.22 -1.60 -3.12
CA LEU A 40 -0.77 -1.42 -4.45
C LEU A 40 -1.99 -0.50 -4.35
N VAL A 41 -2.16 0.41 -5.30
CA VAL A 41 -3.23 1.40 -5.30
C VAL A 41 -3.91 1.41 -6.67
N ALA A 42 -5.24 1.48 -6.68
CA ALA A 42 -6.07 1.62 -7.88
C ALA A 42 -7.14 2.71 -7.68
N ARG A 43 -7.79 3.10 -8.78
CA ARG A 43 -8.91 4.06 -8.74
C ARG A 43 -10.09 3.53 -7.91
N ASN A 44 -10.90 4.44 -7.36
CA ASN A 44 -12.16 4.10 -6.69
C ASN A 44 -12.95 3.02 -7.46
N GLY A 45 -13.50 2.04 -6.75
CA GLY A 45 -14.34 0.97 -7.31
C GLY A 45 -13.62 -0.12 -8.11
N HIS A 46 -12.28 -0.09 -8.18
CA HIS A 46 -11.49 -1.10 -8.90
C HIS A 46 -10.99 -2.25 -8.01
N ASP A 47 -11.60 -2.47 -6.85
CA ASP A 47 -11.17 -3.42 -5.82
C ASP A 47 -10.94 -4.85 -6.36
N ARG A 48 -11.86 -5.36 -7.20
CA ARG A 48 -11.72 -6.69 -7.80
C ARG A 48 -10.54 -6.78 -8.76
N HIS A 49 -10.27 -5.71 -9.50
CA HIS A 49 -9.11 -5.64 -10.40
C HIS A 49 -7.82 -5.58 -9.59
N LEU A 50 -7.80 -4.75 -8.53
CA LEU A 50 -6.68 -4.62 -7.61
C LEU A 50 -6.37 -5.93 -6.87
N LEU A 51 -7.40 -6.66 -6.41
CA LEU A 51 -7.25 -7.98 -5.78
C LEU A 51 -6.65 -9.02 -6.73
N ARG A 52 -7.05 -9.01 -8.01
CA ARG A 52 -6.44 -9.89 -9.01
C ARG A 52 -4.95 -9.60 -9.18
N ILE A 53 -4.56 -8.32 -9.25
CA ILE A 53 -3.15 -7.94 -9.35
C ILE A 53 -2.39 -8.36 -8.08
N ALA A 54 -2.97 -8.10 -6.90
CA ALA A 54 -2.35 -8.44 -5.63
C ALA A 54 -2.07 -9.95 -5.49
N ALA A 55 -3.02 -10.79 -5.91
CA ALA A 55 -2.85 -12.24 -5.89
C ALA A 55 -1.70 -12.71 -6.79
N GLU A 56 -1.52 -12.12 -7.97
CA GLU A 56 -0.39 -12.45 -8.85
C GLU A 56 0.94 -11.96 -8.27
N MET A 57 0.96 -10.76 -7.66
CA MET A 57 2.16 -10.22 -7.04
C MET A 57 2.60 -11.02 -5.81
N GLU A 58 1.66 -11.48 -4.98
CA GLU A 58 1.95 -12.34 -3.83
C GLU A 58 2.59 -13.68 -4.24
N ARG A 59 2.37 -14.16 -5.47
CA ARG A 59 3.03 -15.38 -5.97
C ARG A 59 4.47 -15.14 -6.45
N LEU A 60 4.81 -13.90 -6.83
CA LEU A 60 6.11 -13.54 -7.38
C LEU A 60 7.09 -13.05 -6.31
N LEU A 61 6.56 -12.48 -5.24
CA LEU A 61 7.30 -11.97 -4.10
C LEU A 61 7.64 -13.13 -3.15
#